data_AF-A0A519KXC8-F1
#
_entry.id   AF-A0A519KXC8-F1
#
_cell.length_a   1.000
_cell.length_b   1.000
_cell.length_c   1.000
_cell.angle_alpha   90.00
_cell.angle_beta   90.00
_cell.angle_gamma   90.00
#
_symmetry.space_group_name_H-M   'P 1'
#
loop_
_entity.id
_entity.type
_entity.pdbx_description
1 polymer ?
#
loop_
_entity_poly.entity_id
_entity_poly.type
_entity_poly.pdbx_seq_one_letter_code
_entity_poly.pdbx_strand_id
1 'polypeptide(L)'
;RTDILPADLTAEGGGFGFGGWVARPGHPRQGEFGWSGAAGTQGWIDPQQRFAATMMIQAMPYRAVDILSELRPALDADLGIVRAA
;
A
#
# COMPACT_ATOMS: atom_id res chain seq x y z
N ARG A 1 -14.15 9.39 6.78
CA ARG A 1 -12.96 9.96 6.10
C ARG A 1 -11.77 9.18 6.63
N THR A 2 -11.11 8.39 5.79
CA THR A 2 -10.03 7.48 6.23
C THR A 2 -8.67 8.17 6.35
N ASP A 3 -8.52 9.31 5.66
CA ASP A 3 -7.40 10.24 5.82
C ASP A 3 -7.71 11.22 6.98
N ILE A 4 -6.79 11.28 7.95
CA ILE A 4 -6.85 12.14 9.14
C ILE A 4 -5.94 13.36 9.03
N LEU A 5 -5.20 13.51 7.93
CA LEU A 5 -4.36 14.69 7.73
C LEU A 5 -5.20 15.96 7.54
N PRO A 6 -4.70 17.12 7.99
CA PRO A 6 -5.23 18.43 7.60
C PRO A 6 -5.31 18.57 6.08
N ALA A 7 -6.26 19.36 5.58
CA ALA A 7 -6.50 19.50 4.13
C ALA A 7 -5.30 20.09 3.36
N ASP A 8 -4.47 20.87 4.06
CA ASP A 8 -3.24 21.49 3.57
C ASP A 8 -2.00 20.59 3.71
N LEU A 9 -2.13 19.41 4.33
CA LEU A 9 -1.03 18.46 4.49
C LEU A 9 -1.22 17.24 3.59
N THR A 10 -0.13 16.81 2.97
CA THR A 10 -0.10 15.58 2.16
C THR A 10 1.03 14.69 2.66
N ALA A 11 0.77 13.38 2.73
CA ALA A 11 1.83 12.41 2.92
C ALA A 11 2.40 12.05 1.54
N GLU A 12 3.71 11.78 1.49
CA GLU A 12 4.37 11.38 0.26
C GLU A 12 3.71 10.09 -0.28
N GLY A 13 3.05 10.18 -1.43
CA GLY A 13 2.31 9.07 -2.04
C GLY A 13 0.86 8.88 -1.58
N GLY A 14 0.28 9.76 -0.75
CA GLY A 14 -1.14 9.63 -0.37
C GLY A 14 -1.61 10.43 0.85
N GLY A 15 -2.51 9.82 1.61
CA GLY A 15 -3.05 10.30 2.88
C GLY A 15 -2.54 9.44 4.04
N PHE A 16 -2.93 9.79 5.27
CA PHE A 16 -2.55 9.03 6.46
C PHE A 16 -3.78 8.81 7.33
N GLY A 17 -4.01 7.57 7.75
CA GLY A 17 -5.14 7.16 8.59
C GLY A 17 -4.69 6.58 9.93
N PHE A 18 -5.64 6.06 10.70
CA PHE A 18 -5.35 5.31 11.93
C PHE A 18 -4.74 3.95 11.60
N GLY A 19 -3.42 3.91 11.44
CA GLY A 19 -2.66 2.69 11.13
C GLY A 19 -1.62 2.84 10.02
N GLY A 20 -1.54 4.00 9.36
CA GLY A 20 -0.49 4.27 8.38
C GLY A 20 -0.97 4.99 7.13
N TRP A 21 -0.32 4.73 6.00
CA TRP A 21 -0.65 5.35 4.72
C TRP A 21 -2.01 4.88 4.21
N VAL A 22 -2.69 5.75 3.46
CA VAL A 22 -3.95 5.47 2.77
C VAL A 22 -3.84 5.95 1.32
N ALA A 23 -4.17 5.07 0.37
CA ALA A 23 -4.24 5.40 -1.04
C ALA A 23 -5.48 6.29 -1.32
N ARG A 24 -5.23 7.54 -1.73
CA ARG A 24 -6.27 8.55 -1.98
C ARG A 24 -6.92 8.41 -3.36
N PRO A 25 -8.05 9.11 -3.61
CA PRO A 25 -8.66 9.15 -4.94
C PRO A 25 -7.66 9.49 -6.05
N GLY A 26 -7.72 8.75 -7.16
CA GLY A 26 -6.77 8.86 -8.28
C GLY A 26 -5.56 7.93 -8.20
N HIS A 27 -5.37 7.20 -7.10
CA HIS A 27 -4.36 6.13 -7.03
C HIS A 27 -4.91 4.82 -7.63
N PRO A 28 -4.12 4.01 -8.37
CA PRO A 28 -4.58 2.73 -8.94
C PRO A 28 -5.11 1.73 -7.91
N ARG A 29 -4.65 1.89 -6.66
CA ARG A 29 -5.05 1.10 -5.48
C ARG A 29 -5.87 1.89 -4.47
N GLN A 30 -6.69 2.82 -4.96
CA GLN A 30 -7.51 3.69 -4.10
C GLN A 30 -8.24 2.89 -3.01
N GLY A 31 -8.15 3.36 -1.76
CA GLY A 31 -8.79 2.72 -0.61
C GLY A 31 -7.93 1.66 0.08
N GLU A 32 -6.84 1.19 -0.53
CA GLU A 32 -5.83 0.41 0.20
C GLU A 32 -5.19 1.27 1.30
N PHE A 33 -4.86 0.63 2.41
CA PHE A 33 -4.12 1.26 3.50
C PHE A 33 -3.16 0.27 4.16
N GLY A 34 -2.12 0.79 4.81
CA GLY A 34 -1.09 -0.07 5.40
C GLY A 34 0.11 0.66 5.97
N TRP A 35 1.16 -0.11 6.22
CA TRP A 35 2.44 0.40 6.73
C TRP A 35 3.64 -0.31 6.10
N SER A 36 4.76 0.40 6.13
CA SER A 36 6.05 -0.02 5.58
C SER A 36 7.09 0.02 6.69
N GLY A 37 7.83 -1.08 6.87
CA GLY A 37 8.92 -1.15 7.84
C GLY A 37 10.29 -0.94 7.20
N ALA A 38 11.27 -0.57 8.03
CA ALA A 38 12.63 -0.25 7.57
C ALA A 38 13.30 -1.42 6.82
N ALA A 39 13.04 -2.67 7.21
CA ALA A 39 13.61 -3.86 6.60
C ALA A 39 12.87 -4.34 5.33
N GLY A 40 12.22 -3.42 4.61
CA GLY A 40 11.40 -3.72 3.44
C GLY A 40 10.13 -4.52 3.74
N THR A 41 9.72 -4.60 5.01
CA THR A 41 8.48 -5.27 5.40
C THR A 41 7.28 -4.43 4.97
N GLN A 42 6.22 -5.09 4.53
CA GLN A 42 5.01 -4.42 4.06
C GLN A 42 3.80 -5.11 4.64
N GLY A 43 2.87 -4.35 5.21
CA GLY A 43 1.55 -4.82 5.60
C GLY A 43 0.50 -3.91 4.98
N TRP A 44 -0.51 -4.47 4.32
CA TRP A 44 -1.60 -3.68 3.77
C TRP A 44 -2.92 -4.45 3.73
N ILE A 45 -4.00 -3.69 3.66
CA ILE A 45 -5.37 -4.20 3.56
C ILE A 45 -6.02 -3.52 2.35
N ASP A 46 -6.69 -4.31 1.53
CA ASP A 46 -7.54 -3.86 0.43
C ASP A 46 -8.99 -4.25 0.74
N PRO A 47 -9.80 -3.35 1.32
CA PRO A 47 -11.19 -3.64 1.64
C PRO A 47 -12.06 -3.88 0.40
N GLN A 48 -11.73 -3.24 -0.72
CA GLN A 48 -12.50 -3.36 -1.97
C GLN A 48 -12.34 -4.75 -2.56
N GLN A 49 -11.11 -5.27 -2.55
CA GLN A 49 -10.78 -6.60 -3.05
C GLN A 49 -10.83 -7.68 -1.95
N ARG A 50 -11.19 -7.29 -0.72
CA ARG A 50 -11.44 -8.18 0.43
C ARG A 50 -10.25 -9.04 0.84
N PHE A 51 -9.04 -8.48 0.79
CA PHE A 51 -7.85 -9.18 1.25
C PHE A 51 -6.95 -8.30 2.14
N ALA A 52 -6.08 -8.98 2.88
CA ALA A 52 -4.98 -8.38 3.62
C ALA A 52 -3.72 -9.18 3.31
N ALA A 53 -2.58 -8.51 3.23
CA ALA A 53 -1.31 -9.15 2.91
C ALA A 53 -0.17 -8.59 3.75
N THR A 54 0.78 -9.46 4.06
CA THR A 54 2.00 -9.15 4.79
C THR A 54 3.18 -9.77 4.09
N MET A 55 4.21 -8.97 3.82
CA MET A 55 5.47 -9.38 3.20
C MET A 55 6.63 -9.10 4.14
N MET A 56 7.50 -10.09 4.31
CA MET A 56 8.61 -10.08 5.25
C MET A 56 9.93 -10.43 4.53
N ILE A 57 10.62 -9.44 3.94
CA ILE A 57 11.87 -9.69 3.18
C ILE A 57 13.14 -9.63 4.01
N GLN A 58 13.08 -8.95 5.17
CA GLN A 58 14.20 -8.80 6.12
C GLN A 58 15.48 -8.23 5.48
N ALA A 59 15.35 -7.25 4.57
CA ALA A 59 16.46 -6.64 3.86
C ALA A 59 16.60 -5.16 4.23
N MET A 60 17.81 -4.72 4.55
CA MET A 60 18.14 -3.34 4.90
C MET A 60 19.14 -2.75 3.89
N PRO A 61 19.04 -1.45 3.55
CA PRO A 61 18.01 -0.50 3.97
C PRO A 61 16.65 -0.72 3.25
N TYR A 62 15.63 0.07 3.61
CA TYR A 62 14.35 0.08 2.89
C TYR A 62 14.58 0.23 1.38
N ARG A 63 13.93 -0.62 0.58
CA ARG A 63 14.10 -0.73 -0.89
C ARG A 63 15.48 -1.21 -1.37
N ALA A 64 16.26 -1.92 -0.54
CA ALA A 64 17.44 -2.65 -1.01
C ALA A 64 17.09 -3.73 -2.06
N VAL A 65 15.85 -4.23 -2.03
CA VAL A 65 15.28 -5.15 -3.02
C VAL A 65 13.97 -4.55 -3.51
N ASP A 66 13.84 -4.30 -4.81
CA ASP A 66 12.60 -3.79 -5.41
C ASP A 66 11.61 -4.90 -5.74
N ILE A 67 11.15 -5.63 -4.71
CA ILE A 67 10.22 -6.75 -4.90
C ILE A 67 8.77 -6.30 -5.09
N LEU A 68 8.43 -5.07 -4.68
CA LEU A 68 7.04 -4.61 -4.67
C LEU A 68 6.50 -4.29 -6.05
N SER A 69 7.36 -3.86 -6.97
CA SER A 69 7.02 -3.62 -8.38
C SER A 69 6.60 -4.93 -9.08
N GLU A 70 7.10 -6.08 -8.61
CA GLU A 70 6.77 -7.40 -9.14
C GLU A 70 5.64 -8.10 -8.36
N LEU A 71 5.73 -8.12 -7.02
CA LEU A 71 4.78 -8.84 -6.17
C LEU A 71 3.36 -8.28 -6.25
N ARG A 72 3.22 -6.95 -6.31
CA ARG A 72 1.90 -6.31 -6.27
C ARG A 72 1.08 -6.61 -7.53
N PRO A 73 1.63 -6.50 -8.77
CA PRO A 73 0.94 -6.98 -9.96
C PRO A 73 0.69 -8.48 -9.98
N ALA A 74 1.64 -9.31 -9.50
CA ALA A 74 1.45 -10.75 -9.43
C ALA A 74 0.27 -11.14 -8.54
N LEU A 75 0.14 -10.51 -7.37
CA LEU A 75 -1.02 -10.71 -6.48
C LEU A 75 -2.34 -10.29 -7.14
N ASP A 76 -2.36 -9.17 -7.86
CA ASP A 76 -3.56 -8.77 -8.58
C ASP A 76 -3.93 -9.80 -9.67
N ALA A 77 -2.94 -10.32 -10.41
CA ALA A 77 -3.17 -11.35 -11.42
C ALA A 77 -3.70 -12.67 -10.84
N ASP A 78 -3.09 -13.16 -9.75
CA ASP A 78 -3.49 -14.39 -9.08
C ASP A 78 -4.89 -14.29 -8.47
N LEU A 79 -5.27 -13.11 -7.99
CA LEU A 79 -6.59 -12.85 -7.42
C LEU A 79 -7.62 -12.41 -8.46
N GLY A 80 -7.25 -12.29 -9.75
CA GLY A 80 -8.14 -11.85 -10.82
C GLY A 80 -8.60 -10.39 -10.70
N ILE A 81 -7.81 -9.55 -10.05
CA ILE A 81 -8.13 -8.13 -9.78
C ILE A 81 -7.71 -7.27 -10.97
N VAL A 82 -8.65 -6.49 -11.49
CA VAL A 82 -8.38 -5.47 -12.52
C VAL A 82 -8.36 -4.10 -11.85
N ARG A 83 -7.21 -3.42 -11.91
CA ARG A 83 -7.03 -2.06 -11.39
C ARG A 83 -7.37 -1.03 -12.46
N ALA A 84 -7.85 0.14 -12.04
CA ALA A 84 -7.98 1.28 -12.94
C ALA A 84 -6.57 1.75 -13.37
N ALA A 85 -6.46 2.19 -14.63
CA ALA A 85 -5.22 2.74 -15.19
C ALA A 85 -4.86 4.09 -14.56
#